data_AF-A0A0S2EQS1-F1
#
_entry.id   AF-A0A0S2EQS1-F1
#
_cell.length_a   1.000
_cell.length_b   1.000
_cell.length_c   1.000
_cell.angle_alpha   90.00
_cell.angle_beta   90.00
_cell.angle_gamma   90.00
#
_symmetry.space_group_name_H-M   'P 1'
#
loop_
_entity.id
_entity.type
_entity.pdbx_description
1 polymer ?
#
loop_
_entity_poly.entity_id
_entity_poly.type
_entity_poly.pdbx_seq_one_letter_code
_entity_poly.pdbx_strand_id
1 'polypeptide(L)'
;MTASRSRSLLAGLALVLAGSSSAFAVDGQAFADRLKAVMADQSTALAYTGVSTDDDDVVLKGAQVTPKGAGAQPVSLGDIRFETVTGSTPDGWRVARVQLADVDQSEDGTRVTLSGIAAEGIQIKGTNDKAAALSPIFFDRAQINNVAVERQGKTVATVENGRVENLPTAGGGYRANFGIGRFLLDATAASDGPEPSPLVALGYPQLTGDLTGSGAWDPATGALTLDPLQLEVDNAGALSFSYTITGYTPSFIQSLAQLSDQMKASQGASDGTGMAVIGLISQLYLRSAELSFTDRSLTGKLLDYYSAQNKQTRPELVDQLVSALPLALAYLQNPEFQAQVTAAVRDFLQNPRTLNISIAPQNPIPATQILGAAMGAPQTLPQVLNLSVRSGN
;
A
#
# COMPACT_ATOMS: atom_id res chain seq x y z
N MET A 1 2.53 81.22 -51.19
CA MET A 1 1.62 80.62 -52.19
C MET A 1 1.33 79.19 -51.79
N THR A 2 0.05 78.85 -51.82
CA THR A 2 -0.60 77.56 -51.51
C THR A 2 0.06 76.33 -52.16
N ALA A 3 0.14 75.21 -51.41
CA ALA A 3 -0.40 73.92 -51.87
C ALA A 3 -0.40 72.86 -50.75
N SER A 4 -1.55 72.21 -50.65
CA SER A 4 -1.92 71.04 -49.84
C SER A 4 -1.23 69.75 -50.32
N ARG A 5 -0.90 68.82 -49.41
CA ARG A 5 -1.48 67.44 -49.35
C ARG A 5 -0.69 66.47 -48.44
N SER A 6 -1.48 65.80 -47.60
CA SER A 6 -1.34 64.43 -47.06
C SER A 6 -0.04 63.99 -46.39
N ARG A 7 -0.15 63.65 -45.11
CA ARG A 7 0.10 62.29 -44.57
C ARG A 7 -0.47 62.18 -43.15
N SER A 8 -1.76 61.89 -43.09
CA SER A 8 -2.34 61.04 -42.04
C SER A 8 -1.77 59.62 -42.17
N LEU A 9 -1.31 59.02 -41.07
CA LEU A 9 -1.26 57.57 -40.75
C LEU A 9 -0.12 57.32 -39.76
N LEU A 10 -0.47 57.04 -38.50
CA LEU A 10 0.24 56.21 -37.50
C LEU A 10 -0.22 56.56 -36.06
N ALA A 11 -1.52 56.71 -35.85
CA ALA A 11 -2.12 56.75 -34.52
C ALA A 11 -3.26 55.73 -34.50
N GLY A 12 -2.96 54.50 -34.08
CA GLY A 12 -3.97 53.45 -33.92
C GLY A 12 -3.47 52.05 -34.27
N LEU A 13 -2.49 51.50 -33.54
CA LEU A 13 -2.24 50.04 -33.54
C LEU A 13 -1.28 49.58 -32.42
N ALA A 14 -1.48 50.03 -31.17
CA ALA A 14 -0.70 49.54 -30.03
C ALA A 14 -1.52 49.29 -28.74
N LEU A 15 -2.84 49.08 -28.87
CA LEU A 15 -3.73 48.86 -27.71
C LEU A 15 -4.63 47.61 -27.84
N VAL A 16 -4.15 46.56 -28.53
CA VAL A 16 -4.85 45.25 -28.66
C VAL A 16 -3.97 44.06 -28.27
N LEU A 17 -2.77 44.25 -27.73
CA LEU A 17 -1.96 43.16 -27.17
C LEU A 17 -2.16 42.92 -25.67
N ALA A 18 -3.10 43.63 -25.03
CA ALA A 18 -3.80 43.11 -23.87
C ALA A 18 -4.88 42.12 -24.34
N GLY A 19 -4.45 41.12 -25.11
CA GLY A 19 -5.23 39.91 -25.30
C GLY A 19 -5.34 39.30 -23.92
N SER A 20 -6.48 39.54 -23.29
CA SER A 20 -7.09 38.69 -22.28
C SER A 20 -6.69 37.24 -22.51
N SER A 21 -5.62 36.81 -21.84
CA SER A 21 -5.60 35.49 -21.25
C SER A 21 -6.70 35.52 -20.22
N SER A 22 -7.94 35.32 -20.69
CA SER A 22 -8.99 34.80 -19.85
C SER A 22 -8.35 33.59 -19.17
N ALA A 23 -7.93 33.75 -17.93
CA ALA A 23 -7.72 32.62 -17.05
C ALA A 23 -9.10 31.96 -17.04
N PHE A 24 -9.27 30.92 -17.87
CA PHE A 24 -10.51 30.18 -17.90
C PHE A 24 -10.66 29.63 -16.49
N ALA A 25 -11.64 30.14 -15.75
CA ALA A 25 -11.99 29.61 -14.43
C ALA A 25 -12.08 28.08 -14.55
N VAL A 26 -11.47 27.38 -13.61
CA VAL A 26 -11.40 25.93 -13.68
C VAL A 26 -12.81 25.32 -13.73
N ASP A 27 -13.02 24.36 -14.64
CA ASP A 27 -14.30 23.63 -14.69
C ASP A 27 -14.37 22.64 -13.52
N GLY A 28 -14.84 23.16 -12.38
CA GLY A 28 -14.90 22.43 -11.12
C GLY A 28 -15.83 21.21 -11.19
N GLN A 29 -16.92 21.29 -11.97
CA GLN A 29 -17.84 20.16 -12.12
C GLN A 29 -17.17 19.04 -12.93
N ALA A 30 -16.48 19.38 -14.03
CA ALA A 30 -15.74 18.39 -14.81
C ALA A 30 -14.61 17.73 -14.00
N PHE A 31 -13.91 18.49 -13.15
CA PHE A 31 -12.95 17.94 -12.19
C PHE A 31 -13.60 16.97 -11.20
N ALA A 32 -14.69 17.37 -10.55
CA ALA A 32 -15.41 16.57 -9.57
C ALA A 32 -15.92 15.24 -10.15
N ASP A 33 -16.51 15.30 -11.35
CA ASP A 33 -17.01 14.14 -12.06
C ASP A 33 -15.86 13.19 -12.44
N ARG A 34 -14.71 13.74 -12.85
CA ARG A 34 -13.52 12.93 -13.16
C ARG A 34 -12.95 12.27 -11.91
N LEU A 35 -12.80 13.01 -10.80
CA LEU A 35 -12.35 12.47 -9.52
C LEU A 35 -13.26 11.32 -9.05
N LYS A 36 -14.58 11.54 -9.10
CA LYS A 36 -15.57 10.52 -8.77
C LYS A 36 -15.44 9.26 -9.62
N ALA A 37 -15.22 9.41 -10.93
CA ALA A 37 -15.03 8.28 -11.84
C ALA A 37 -13.76 7.48 -11.48
N VAL A 38 -12.61 8.13 -11.30
CA VAL A 38 -11.36 7.42 -10.99
C VAL A 38 -11.38 6.76 -9.60
N MET A 39 -12.04 7.36 -8.60
CA MET A 39 -12.21 6.72 -7.30
C MET A 39 -13.10 5.48 -7.38
N ALA A 40 -14.16 5.53 -8.20
CA ALA A 40 -15.06 4.39 -8.39
C ALA A 40 -14.36 3.18 -9.02
N ASP A 41 -13.40 3.43 -9.93
CA ASP A 41 -12.51 2.42 -10.51
C ASP A 41 -11.59 1.80 -9.45
N GLN A 42 -11.19 2.59 -8.45
CA GLN A 42 -10.42 2.14 -7.27
C GLN A 42 -11.30 1.61 -6.13
N SER A 43 -12.50 1.11 -6.44
CA SER A 43 -13.42 0.51 -5.47
C SER A 43 -13.89 1.45 -4.35
N THR A 44 -13.90 2.77 -4.57
CA THR A 44 -14.41 3.76 -3.62
C THR A 44 -15.43 4.68 -4.29
N ALA A 45 -16.66 4.71 -3.79
CA ALA A 45 -17.66 5.65 -4.30
C ALA A 45 -17.49 7.02 -3.64
N LEU A 46 -17.40 8.09 -4.45
CA LEU A 46 -17.46 9.47 -3.99
C LEU A 46 -18.85 10.05 -4.27
N ALA A 47 -19.47 10.62 -3.24
CA ALA A 47 -20.68 11.43 -3.34
C ALA A 47 -20.41 12.84 -2.80
N TYR A 48 -21.14 13.82 -3.31
CA TYR A 48 -21.12 15.22 -2.87
C TYR A 48 -22.46 15.87 -3.20
N THR A 49 -22.81 16.93 -2.48
CA THR A 49 -24.10 17.64 -2.64
C THR A 49 -24.00 18.81 -3.61
N GLY A 50 -22.80 19.32 -3.85
CA GLY A 50 -22.56 20.39 -4.82
C GLY A 50 -21.07 20.64 -5.05
N VAL A 51 -20.79 21.43 -6.08
CA VAL A 51 -19.45 21.88 -6.43
C VAL A 51 -19.46 23.39 -6.54
N SER A 52 -18.44 24.05 -6.00
CA SER A 52 -18.20 25.48 -6.23
C SER A 52 -16.76 25.70 -6.63
N THR A 53 -16.55 26.65 -7.54
CA THR A 53 -15.22 27.10 -7.98
C THR A 53 -14.98 28.51 -7.45
N ASP A 54 -13.78 28.74 -6.90
CA ASP A 54 -13.28 30.05 -6.47
C ASP A 54 -11.91 30.26 -7.13
N ASP A 55 -11.85 31.09 -8.17
CA ASP A 55 -10.71 31.19 -9.09
C ASP A 55 -10.26 29.84 -9.66
N ASP A 56 -9.11 29.33 -9.19
CA ASP A 56 -8.54 28.04 -9.57
C ASP A 56 -8.80 26.95 -8.52
N ASP A 57 -9.49 27.26 -7.42
CA ASP A 57 -9.81 26.29 -6.37
C ASP A 57 -11.18 25.65 -6.61
N VAL A 58 -11.29 24.36 -6.30
CA VAL A 58 -12.55 23.62 -6.39
C VAL A 58 -12.95 23.11 -5.01
N VAL A 59 -14.18 23.37 -4.60
CA VAL A 59 -14.74 22.90 -3.33
C VAL A 59 -15.87 21.90 -3.60
N LEU A 60 -15.71 20.68 -3.12
CA LEU A 60 -16.77 19.68 -3.06
C LEU A 60 -17.53 19.84 -1.74
N LYS A 61 -18.82 20.14 -1.82
CA LYS A 61 -19.66 20.33 -0.64
C LYS A 61 -20.27 19.01 -0.16
N GLY A 62 -20.26 18.80 1.15
CA GLY A 62 -20.84 17.60 1.78
C GLY A 62 -20.33 16.30 1.17
N ALA A 63 -19.03 16.21 0.93
CA ALA A 63 -18.39 15.04 0.36
C ALA A 63 -18.50 13.84 1.30
N GLN A 64 -18.72 12.66 0.72
CA GLN A 64 -18.84 11.40 1.41
C GLN A 64 -18.17 10.31 0.58
N VAL A 65 -17.41 9.45 1.24
CA VAL A 65 -16.77 8.29 0.62
C VAL A 65 -17.34 7.00 1.16
N THR A 66 -17.57 6.04 0.27
CA THR A 66 -18.04 4.70 0.64
C THR A 66 -17.12 3.66 -0.01
N PRO A 67 -16.31 2.93 0.76
CA PRO A 67 -15.59 1.79 0.25
C PRO A 67 -16.57 0.75 -0.31
N LYS A 68 -16.23 0.08 -1.41
CA LYS A 68 -17.03 -1.05 -1.90
C LYS A 68 -16.70 -2.29 -1.07
N GLY A 69 -17.69 -2.84 -0.39
CA GLY A 69 -17.56 -4.06 0.42
C GLY A 69 -18.87 -4.38 1.16
N ALA A 70 -19.10 -5.65 1.48
CA ALA A 70 -20.28 -6.04 2.25
C ALA A 70 -20.25 -5.37 3.64
N GLY A 71 -21.28 -4.60 3.97
CA GLY A 71 -21.38 -3.89 5.25
C GLY A 71 -20.62 -2.55 5.34
N ALA A 72 -20.01 -2.07 4.24
CA ALA A 72 -19.31 -0.79 4.24
C ALA A 72 -20.29 0.38 4.45
N GLN A 73 -20.02 1.21 5.47
CA GLN A 73 -20.79 2.40 5.77
C GLN A 73 -20.16 3.64 5.11
N PRO A 74 -20.97 4.62 4.70
CA PRO A 74 -20.45 5.88 4.18
C PRO A 74 -19.74 6.71 5.26
N VAL A 75 -18.59 7.27 4.93
CA VAL A 75 -17.82 8.17 5.79
C VAL A 75 -17.98 9.60 5.28
N SER A 76 -18.54 10.49 6.11
CA SER A 76 -18.67 11.90 5.76
C SER A 76 -17.32 12.61 5.92
N LEU A 77 -16.91 13.34 4.88
CA LEU A 77 -15.67 14.13 4.86
C LEU A 77 -15.94 15.63 4.99
N GLY A 78 -17.21 16.05 5.00
CA GLY A 78 -17.59 17.46 4.99
C GLY A 78 -17.24 18.16 3.68
N ASP A 79 -16.94 19.44 3.74
CA ASP A 79 -16.52 20.21 2.57
C ASP A 79 -15.03 19.99 2.32
N ILE A 80 -14.65 19.67 1.08
CA ILE A 80 -13.27 19.41 0.68
C ILE A 80 -12.83 20.47 -0.32
N ARG A 81 -11.78 21.22 0.03
CA ARG A 81 -11.14 22.21 -0.86
C ARG A 81 -9.92 21.60 -1.54
N PHE A 82 -9.91 21.69 -2.86
CA PHE A 82 -8.80 21.36 -3.74
C PHE A 82 -8.18 22.66 -4.23
N GLU A 83 -6.90 22.87 -3.92
CA GLU A 83 -6.19 24.12 -4.19
C GLU A 83 -5.47 24.07 -5.54
N THR A 84 -5.57 25.16 -6.31
CA THR A 84 -4.87 25.35 -7.60
C THR A 84 -5.12 24.18 -8.56
N VAL A 85 -6.40 23.94 -8.87
CA VAL A 85 -6.84 22.91 -9.81
C VAL A 85 -6.64 23.39 -11.23
N THR A 86 -5.91 22.61 -12.03
CA THR A 86 -5.63 22.92 -13.43
C THR A 86 -5.77 21.69 -14.31
N GLY A 87 -6.05 21.90 -15.60
CA GLY A 87 -6.15 20.83 -16.59
C GLY A 87 -7.57 20.64 -17.12
N SER A 88 -7.86 19.42 -17.57
CA SER A 88 -9.12 19.09 -18.25
C SER A 88 -9.42 17.60 -18.11
N THR A 89 -10.68 17.20 -18.27
CA THR A 89 -11.02 15.76 -18.28
C THR A 89 -10.29 14.98 -19.38
N PRO A 90 -10.15 15.50 -20.62
CA PRO A 90 -9.35 14.83 -21.65
C PRO A 90 -7.87 14.68 -21.31
N ASP A 91 -7.22 15.74 -20.84
CA ASP A 91 -5.75 15.79 -20.70
C ASP A 91 -5.25 15.39 -19.30
N GLY A 92 -6.15 15.38 -18.31
CA GLY A 92 -5.86 15.11 -16.91
C GLY A 92 -5.93 16.38 -16.06
N TRP A 93 -6.04 16.17 -14.75
CA TRP A 93 -6.13 17.23 -13.76
C TRP A 93 -4.91 17.23 -12.86
N ARG A 94 -4.49 18.41 -12.42
CA ARG A 94 -3.49 18.61 -11.38
C ARG A 94 -4.09 19.42 -10.25
N VAL A 95 -3.74 19.07 -9.02
CA VAL A 95 -4.12 19.80 -7.81
C VAL A 95 -2.86 20.01 -6.99
N ALA A 96 -2.60 21.25 -6.57
CA ALA A 96 -1.43 21.54 -5.75
C ALA A 96 -1.56 20.90 -4.37
N ARG A 97 -2.73 21.02 -3.74
CA ARG A 97 -2.98 20.49 -2.39
C ARG A 97 -4.46 20.19 -2.15
N VAL A 98 -4.71 19.19 -1.32
CA VAL A 98 -5.99 18.96 -0.65
C VAL A 98 -5.73 18.76 0.85
N GLN A 99 -6.57 19.36 1.68
CA GLN A 99 -6.58 19.16 3.13
C GLN A 99 -7.98 18.74 3.52
N LEU A 100 -8.11 17.59 4.20
CA LEU A 100 -9.37 17.21 4.81
C LEU A 100 -9.48 17.83 6.19
N ALA A 101 -10.72 18.16 6.57
CA ALA A 101 -11.03 18.56 7.94
C ALA A 101 -10.74 17.40 8.90
N ASP A 102 -10.36 17.75 10.12
CA ASP A 102 -10.23 16.78 11.19
C ASP A 102 -11.60 16.15 11.49
N VAL A 103 -11.61 14.85 11.70
CA VAL A 103 -12.80 14.06 12.00
C VAL A 103 -12.77 13.69 13.47
N ASP A 104 -13.86 13.97 14.18
CA ASP A 104 -14.08 13.55 15.57
C ASP A 104 -15.50 13.01 15.67
N GLN A 105 -15.61 11.68 15.73
CA GLN A 105 -16.89 10.97 15.74
C GLN A 105 -16.96 10.10 16.98
N SER A 106 -18.12 10.08 17.63
CA SER A 106 -18.38 9.24 18.79
C SER A 106 -19.67 8.46 18.60
N GLU A 107 -19.60 7.14 18.66
CA GLU A 107 -20.74 6.23 18.52
C GLU A 107 -20.58 5.06 19.50
N ASP A 108 -21.65 4.71 20.23
CA ASP A 108 -21.69 3.59 21.16
C ASP A 108 -20.50 3.52 22.16
N GLY A 109 -20.08 4.68 22.67
CA GLY A 109 -18.97 4.80 23.62
C GLY A 109 -17.58 4.59 23.00
N THR A 110 -17.49 4.46 21.68
CA THR A 110 -16.25 4.48 20.90
C THR A 110 -16.11 5.84 20.25
N ARG A 111 -14.96 6.49 20.44
CA ARG A 111 -14.60 7.76 19.81
C ARG A 111 -13.45 7.54 18.86
N VAL A 112 -13.60 8.01 17.62
CA VAL A 112 -12.58 7.95 16.58
C VAL A 112 -12.21 9.36 16.21
N THR A 113 -10.92 9.68 16.32
CA THR A 113 -10.36 10.96 15.88
C THR A 113 -9.38 10.72 14.74
N LEU A 114 -9.47 11.54 13.70
CA LEU A 114 -8.52 11.58 12.59
C LEU A 114 -8.12 13.04 12.37
N SER A 115 -6.84 13.31 12.23
CA SER A 115 -6.36 14.69 12.06
C SER A 115 -5.20 14.81 11.09
N GLY A 116 -5.13 15.99 10.46
CA GLY A 116 -4.00 16.38 9.61
C GLY A 116 -3.88 15.55 8.33
N ILE A 117 -5.00 15.12 7.74
CA ILE A 117 -4.99 14.39 6.46
C ILE A 117 -4.78 15.38 5.32
N ALA A 118 -3.64 15.28 4.64
CA ALA A 118 -3.30 16.14 3.53
C ALA A 118 -2.66 15.36 2.38
N ALA A 119 -2.83 15.85 1.15
CA ALA A 119 -2.05 15.39 0.02
C ALA A 119 -1.64 16.57 -0.88
N GLU A 120 -0.47 16.46 -1.48
CA GLU A 120 0.18 17.48 -2.31
C GLU A 120 0.55 16.91 -3.68
N GLY A 121 0.55 17.76 -4.70
CA GLY A 121 0.97 17.40 -6.06
C GLY A 121 0.11 16.30 -6.69
N ILE A 122 -1.21 16.34 -6.47
CA ILE A 122 -2.12 15.31 -6.98
C ILE A 122 -2.25 15.45 -8.50
N GLN A 123 -2.19 14.32 -9.19
CA GLN A 123 -2.37 14.22 -10.63
C GLN A 123 -3.41 13.14 -10.91
N ILE A 124 -4.50 13.52 -11.57
CA ILE A 124 -5.56 12.61 -11.99
C ILE A 124 -5.42 12.40 -13.49
N LYS A 125 -5.28 11.13 -13.88
CA LYS A 125 -5.14 10.75 -15.29
C LYS A 125 -6.31 11.27 -16.14
N GLY A 126 -6.03 11.82 -17.32
CA GLY A 126 -7.05 12.22 -18.29
C GLY A 126 -7.72 11.05 -18.99
N THR A 127 -8.81 11.29 -19.71
CA THR A 127 -9.48 10.24 -20.50
C THR A 127 -8.74 9.90 -21.79
N ASN A 128 -7.93 10.82 -22.32
CA ASN A 128 -7.10 10.58 -23.52
C ASN A 128 -5.86 9.75 -23.20
N ASP A 129 -5.39 9.80 -21.96
CA ASP A 129 -4.27 8.99 -21.53
C ASP A 129 -4.77 7.54 -21.34
N LYS A 130 -4.31 6.65 -22.22
CA LYS A 130 -4.61 5.20 -22.19
C LYS A 130 -3.44 4.38 -21.65
N ALA A 131 -2.34 5.00 -21.24
CA ALA A 131 -1.21 4.28 -20.70
C ALA A 131 -1.62 3.57 -19.40
N ALA A 132 -1.35 2.28 -19.29
CA ALA A 132 -1.56 1.61 -18.02
C ALA A 132 -0.57 2.12 -16.97
N ALA A 133 -1.06 2.35 -15.77
CA ALA A 133 -0.30 2.82 -14.63
C ALA A 133 -0.78 2.08 -13.39
N LEU A 134 0.06 2.05 -12.35
CA LEU A 134 -0.27 1.43 -11.07
C LEU A 134 -1.48 2.07 -10.37
N SER A 135 -1.72 3.37 -10.63
CA SER A 135 -2.93 4.06 -10.19
C SER A 135 -3.33 5.14 -11.20
N PRO A 136 -4.64 5.39 -11.39
CA PRO A 136 -5.13 6.56 -12.12
C PRO A 136 -4.97 7.89 -11.35
N ILE A 137 -4.62 7.84 -10.05
CA ILE A 137 -4.35 9.00 -9.21
C ILE A 137 -2.91 8.89 -8.69
N PHE A 138 -2.10 9.89 -8.98
CA PHE A 138 -0.76 10.05 -8.43
C PHE A 138 -0.73 11.25 -7.49
N PHE A 139 0.19 11.26 -6.53
CA PHE A 139 0.43 12.41 -5.64
C PHE A 139 1.90 12.40 -5.22
N ASP A 140 2.48 13.58 -4.96
CA ASP A 140 3.88 13.69 -4.55
C ASP A 140 4.04 13.37 -3.07
N ARG A 141 3.12 13.86 -2.23
CA ARG A 141 3.11 13.58 -0.78
C ARG A 141 1.68 13.36 -0.29
N ALA A 142 1.51 12.42 0.62
CA ALA A 142 0.31 12.31 1.45
C ALA A 142 0.72 12.08 2.90
N GLN A 143 -0.06 12.63 3.83
CA GLN A 143 0.20 12.50 5.25
C GLN A 143 -1.09 12.40 6.07
N ILE A 144 -0.95 11.83 7.25
CA ILE A 144 -1.92 11.83 8.33
C ILE A 144 -1.17 12.03 9.65
N ASN A 145 -1.57 13.02 10.43
CA ASN A 145 -0.84 13.37 11.65
C ASN A 145 -1.17 12.40 12.78
N ASN A 146 -2.47 12.13 12.99
CA ASN A 146 -2.90 11.25 14.06
C ASN A 146 -4.25 10.58 13.71
N VAL A 147 -4.34 9.28 14.01
CA VAL A 147 -5.58 8.52 14.16
C VAL A 147 -5.60 8.00 15.59
N ALA A 148 -6.66 8.27 16.33
CA ALA A 148 -6.85 7.67 17.65
C ALA A 148 -8.24 7.05 17.78
N VAL A 149 -8.27 5.85 18.35
CA VAL A 149 -9.50 5.15 18.72
C VAL A 149 -9.53 5.06 20.24
N GLU A 150 -10.59 5.58 20.82
CA GLU A 150 -10.88 5.55 22.26
C GLU A 150 -12.15 4.74 22.49
N ARG A 151 -12.18 3.97 23.58
CA ARG A 151 -13.37 3.25 24.05
C ARG A 151 -13.59 3.57 25.51
N GLN A 152 -14.79 4.03 25.86
CA GLN A 152 -15.16 4.42 27.23
C GLN A 152 -14.16 5.43 27.84
N GLY A 153 -13.64 6.34 27.01
CA GLY A 153 -12.64 7.35 27.43
C GLY A 153 -11.22 6.82 27.63
N LYS A 154 -10.94 5.56 27.28
CA LYS A 154 -9.58 4.99 27.27
C LYS A 154 -9.08 4.83 25.84
N THR A 155 -7.86 5.29 25.57
CA THR A 155 -7.21 5.07 24.28
C THR A 155 -6.96 3.58 24.06
N VAL A 156 -7.49 3.04 22.97
CA VAL A 156 -7.32 1.65 22.56
C VAL A 156 -6.20 1.53 21.54
N ALA A 157 -6.16 2.44 20.56
CA ALA A 157 -5.14 2.45 19.54
C ALA A 157 -4.83 3.86 19.06
N THR A 158 -3.57 4.12 18.71
CA THR A 158 -3.17 5.31 17.96
C THR A 158 -2.22 4.97 16.82
N VAL A 159 -2.25 5.81 15.78
CA VAL A 159 -1.31 5.82 14.67
C VAL A 159 -0.93 7.26 14.41
N GLU A 160 0.35 7.57 14.48
CA GLU A 160 0.89 8.93 14.40
C GLU A 160 1.89 9.04 13.25
N ASN A 161 1.90 10.21 12.60
CA ASN A 161 2.85 10.58 11.56
C ASN A 161 2.90 9.57 10.41
N GLY A 162 1.73 9.20 9.89
CA GLY A 162 1.62 8.44 8.65
C GLY A 162 2.02 9.30 7.46
N ARG A 163 2.90 8.81 6.60
CA ARG A 163 3.39 9.55 5.44
C ARG A 163 3.67 8.64 4.25
N VAL A 164 3.45 9.18 3.06
CA VAL A 164 3.85 8.61 1.78
C VAL A 164 4.44 9.74 0.94
N GLU A 165 5.62 9.52 0.38
CA GLU A 165 6.28 10.43 -0.55
C GLU A 165 6.61 9.67 -1.82
N ASN A 166 6.03 10.09 -2.94
CA ASN A 166 6.33 9.55 -4.26
C ASN A 166 7.25 10.49 -5.02
N LEU A 167 8.26 9.91 -5.68
CA LEU A 167 9.23 10.60 -6.49
C LEU A 167 9.19 10.01 -7.90
N PRO A 168 8.78 10.77 -8.93
CA PRO A 168 8.85 10.29 -10.30
C PRO A 168 10.30 10.00 -10.68
N THR A 169 10.49 8.97 -11.49
CA THR A 169 11.77 8.61 -12.10
C THR A 169 11.70 8.77 -13.61
N ALA A 170 12.86 8.73 -14.28
CA ALA A 170 12.91 8.78 -15.73
C ALA A 170 12.07 7.66 -16.36
N GLY A 171 11.46 7.93 -17.52
CA GLY A 171 10.67 6.93 -18.25
C GLY A 171 9.29 6.63 -17.66
N GLY A 172 8.80 7.44 -16.70
CA GLY A 172 7.45 7.30 -16.13
C GLY A 172 7.36 6.30 -14.97
N GLY A 173 8.50 5.86 -14.43
CA GLY A 173 8.54 5.11 -13.18
C GLY A 173 8.44 6.02 -11.96
N TYR A 174 8.45 5.42 -10.78
CA TYR A 174 8.48 6.16 -9.53
C TYR A 174 9.08 5.36 -8.39
N ARG A 175 9.56 6.07 -7.38
CA ARG A 175 9.94 5.55 -6.06
C ARG A 175 8.97 6.08 -5.02
N ALA A 176 8.65 5.27 -4.03
CA ALA A 176 7.79 5.64 -2.92
C ALA A 176 8.54 5.37 -1.61
N ASN A 177 8.56 6.35 -0.72
CA ASN A 177 8.91 6.15 0.68
C ASN A 177 7.64 6.29 1.51
N PHE A 178 7.40 5.37 2.43
CA PHE A 178 6.23 5.43 3.28
C PHE A 178 6.56 4.99 4.69
N GLY A 179 5.70 5.36 5.63
CA GLY A 179 5.85 4.92 7.00
C GLY A 179 4.82 5.48 7.94
N ILE A 180 4.84 4.94 9.16
CA ILE A 180 4.11 5.38 10.34
C ILE A 180 5.19 5.68 11.38
N GLY A 181 5.23 6.92 11.87
CA GLY A 181 6.24 7.32 12.84
C GLY A 181 6.06 6.65 14.21
N ARG A 182 4.81 6.42 14.63
CA ARG A 182 4.50 5.65 15.83
C ARG A 182 3.12 5.02 15.75
N PHE A 183 2.98 3.78 16.21
CA PHE A 183 1.68 3.22 16.58
C PHE A 183 1.67 2.85 18.06
N LEU A 184 0.46 2.80 18.62
CA LEU A 184 0.17 2.27 19.94
C LEU A 184 -1.06 1.37 19.86
N LEU A 185 -1.01 0.23 20.53
CA LEU A 185 -2.16 -0.62 20.82
C LEU A 185 -2.15 -0.93 22.32
N ASP A 186 -3.18 -0.48 23.03
CA ASP A 186 -3.41 -0.81 24.43
C ASP A 186 -4.26 -2.08 24.52
N ALA A 187 -3.59 -3.21 24.78
CA ALA A 187 -4.23 -4.51 24.89
C ALA A 187 -5.12 -4.63 26.15
N THR A 188 -4.96 -3.74 27.13
CA THR A 188 -5.81 -3.71 28.33
C THR A 188 -7.14 -3.01 28.07
N ALA A 189 -7.15 -2.04 27.15
CA ALA A 189 -8.36 -1.33 26.72
C ALA A 189 -9.07 -2.01 25.55
N ALA A 190 -8.39 -2.89 24.82
CA ALA A 190 -8.93 -3.59 23.64
C ALA A 190 -9.78 -4.85 23.95
N SER A 191 -9.73 -5.41 25.16
CA SER A 191 -10.49 -6.63 25.50
C SER A 191 -11.89 -6.31 26.01
N ASP A 192 -12.92 -6.87 25.35
CA ASP A 192 -14.33 -6.78 25.77
C ASP A 192 -14.78 -7.95 26.66
N GLY A 193 -13.93 -8.96 26.84
CA GLY A 193 -14.24 -10.20 27.57
C GLY A 193 -13.70 -10.22 29.01
N PRO A 194 -14.21 -11.15 29.85
CA PRO A 194 -13.67 -11.38 31.19
C PRO A 194 -12.26 -11.98 31.16
N GLU A 195 -11.83 -12.55 30.03
CA GLU A 195 -10.48 -13.08 29.86
C GLU A 195 -9.49 -11.96 29.49
N PRO A 196 -8.33 -11.90 30.16
CA PRO A 196 -7.30 -10.93 29.82
C PRO A 196 -6.76 -11.22 28.42
N SER A 197 -6.47 -10.15 27.67
CA SER A 197 -5.89 -10.26 26.33
C SER A 197 -4.64 -11.14 26.33
N PRO A 198 -4.46 -12.05 25.35
CA PRO A 198 -3.24 -12.84 25.22
C PRO A 198 -1.97 -11.98 25.18
N LEU A 199 -2.06 -10.75 24.64
CA LEU A 199 -0.95 -9.80 24.65
C LEU A 199 -0.56 -9.38 26.06
N VAL A 200 -1.55 -9.13 26.93
CA VAL A 200 -1.31 -8.83 28.36
C VAL A 200 -0.64 -10.03 29.04
N ALA A 201 -1.12 -11.25 28.76
CA ALA A 201 -0.53 -12.47 29.31
C ALA A 201 0.92 -12.72 28.84
N LEU A 202 1.26 -12.28 27.63
CA LEU A 202 2.64 -12.28 27.10
C LEU A 202 3.51 -11.16 27.69
N GLY A 203 2.94 -10.28 28.52
CA GLY A 203 3.63 -9.14 29.12
C GLY A 203 3.72 -7.92 28.20
N TYR A 204 2.78 -7.79 27.25
CA TYR A 204 2.60 -6.64 26.37
C TYR A 204 1.25 -5.97 26.62
N PRO A 205 1.08 -5.27 27.76
CA PRO A 205 -0.14 -4.50 28.02
C PRO A 205 -0.32 -3.36 27.02
N GLN A 206 0.80 -2.82 26.52
CA GLN A 206 0.83 -1.85 25.44
C GLN A 206 1.87 -2.31 24.43
N LEU A 207 1.50 -2.31 23.16
CA LEU A 207 2.40 -2.49 22.03
C LEU A 207 2.62 -1.15 21.38
N THR A 208 3.88 -0.78 21.20
CA THR A 208 4.27 0.42 20.48
C THR A 208 5.34 0.09 19.47
N GLY A 209 5.51 0.93 18.47
CA GLY A 209 6.51 0.72 17.44
C GLY A 209 6.31 1.63 16.25
N ASP A 210 6.97 1.32 15.15
CA ASP A 210 6.92 2.09 13.92
C ASP A 210 6.93 1.18 12.68
N LEU A 211 6.58 1.76 11.54
CA LEU A 211 6.62 1.09 10.24
C LEU A 211 7.33 2.01 9.27
N THR A 212 8.30 1.48 8.53
CA THR A 212 8.93 2.19 7.43
C THR A 212 9.00 1.30 6.20
N GLY A 213 9.02 1.90 5.02
CA GLY A 213 9.40 1.16 3.84
C GLY A 213 9.61 2.01 2.61
N SER A 214 10.23 1.37 1.62
CA SER A 214 10.44 1.95 0.30
C SER A 214 10.04 0.97 -0.78
N GLY A 215 9.39 1.50 -1.82
CA GLY A 215 9.03 0.76 -3.02
C GLY A 215 9.49 1.49 -4.27
N ALA A 216 9.66 0.77 -5.36
CA ALA A 216 9.90 1.38 -6.66
C ALA A 216 9.29 0.55 -7.79
N TRP A 217 8.89 1.24 -8.85
CA TRP A 217 8.40 0.64 -10.07
C TRP A 217 9.06 1.27 -11.30
N ASP A 218 9.56 0.41 -12.18
CA ASP A 218 10.07 0.77 -13.50
C ASP A 218 9.15 0.21 -14.58
N PRO A 219 8.44 1.06 -15.35
CA PRO A 219 7.51 0.60 -16.38
C PRO A 219 8.20 -0.04 -17.59
N ALA A 220 9.48 0.26 -17.84
CA ALA A 220 10.21 -0.25 -19.00
C ALA A 220 10.61 -1.71 -18.79
N THR A 221 11.12 -2.04 -17.60
CA THR A 221 11.52 -3.40 -17.23
C THR A 221 10.39 -4.18 -16.54
N GLY A 222 9.36 -3.48 -16.06
CA GLY A 222 8.34 -4.04 -15.18
C GLY A 222 8.88 -4.43 -13.81
N ALA A 223 10.04 -3.91 -13.41
CA ALA A 223 10.63 -4.18 -12.10
C ALA A 223 9.79 -3.51 -11.01
N LEU A 224 9.19 -4.32 -10.14
CA LEU A 224 8.48 -3.88 -8.95
C LEU A 224 9.27 -4.34 -7.73
N THR A 225 9.63 -3.40 -6.88
CA THR A 225 10.47 -3.61 -5.72
C THR A 225 9.81 -3.08 -4.47
N LEU A 226 10.00 -3.82 -3.38
CA LEU A 226 9.77 -3.39 -2.01
C LEU A 226 11.05 -3.69 -1.26
N ASP A 227 11.77 -2.68 -0.79
CA ASP A 227 13.06 -2.88 -0.15
C ASP A 227 13.50 -1.70 0.72
N PRO A 228 13.57 -1.86 2.05
CA PRO A 228 12.83 -2.83 2.87
C PRO A 228 11.41 -2.34 3.17
N LEU A 229 10.55 -3.25 3.62
CA LEU A 229 9.41 -2.96 4.50
C LEU A 229 9.78 -3.44 5.90
N GLN A 230 9.89 -2.52 6.85
CA GLN A 230 10.33 -2.80 8.22
C GLN A 230 9.24 -2.40 9.22
N LEU A 231 8.74 -3.38 9.96
CA LEU A 231 7.87 -3.22 11.11
C LEU A 231 8.70 -3.44 12.37
N GLU A 232 8.81 -2.41 13.20
CA GLU A 232 9.42 -2.51 14.51
C GLU A 232 8.35 -2.50 15.59
N VAL A 233 8.47 -3.41 16.54
CA VAL A 233 7.63 -3.46 17.73
C VAL A 233 8.55 -3.35 18.94
N ASP A 234 8.39 -2.28 19.71
CA ASP A 234 9.18 -1.96 20.89
C ASP A 234 9.18 -3.16 21.85
N ASN A 235 10.39 -3.54 22.27
CA ASN A 235 10.66 -4.69 23.15
C ASN A 235 10.26 -6.07 22.62
N ALA A 236 9.51 -6.19 21.52
CA ALA A 236 9.07 -7.48 20.99
C ALA A 236 10.01 -8.01 19.90
N GLY A 237 10.21 -7.23 18.83
CA GLY A 237 11.05 -7.64 17.71
C GLY A 237 10.94 -6.69 16.51
N ALA A 238 11.65 -7.03 15.43
CA ALA A 238 11.56 -6.33 14.14
C ALA A 238 11.33 -7.35 13.02
N LEU A 239 10.36 -7.06 12.16
CA LEU A 239 10.08 -7.83 10.95
C LEU A 239 10.50 -6.99 9.74
N SER A 240 11.36 -7.55 8.88
CA SER A 240 11.75 -6.95 7.62
C SER A 240 11.36 -7.84 6.46
N PHE A 241 10.79 -7.26 5.42
CA PHE A 241 10.39 -7.94 4.20
C PHE A 241 10.83 -7.14 2.98
N SER A 242 11.51 -7.80 2.06
CA SER A 242 11.90 -7.24 0.77
C SER A 242 11.55 -8.18 -0.36
N TYR A 243 11.20 -7.66 -1.54
CA TYR A 243 11.07 -8.46 -2.75
C TYR A 243 11.41 -7.65 -4.00
N THR A 244 11.78 -8.37 -5.05
CA THR A 244 11.84 -7.84 -6.41
C THR A 244 11.22 -8.84 -7.38
N ILE A 245 10.24 -8.37 -8.13
CA ILE A 245 9.69 -9.08 -9.30
C ILE A 245 9.91 -8.24 -10.55
N THR A 246 9.93 -8.89 -11.71
CA THR A 246 9.95 -8.22 -13.02
C THR A 246 8.80 -8.70 -13.90
N GLY A 247 8.52 -7.98 -14.98
CA GLY A 247 7.39 -8.27 -15.87
C GLY A 247 6.07 -7.63 -15.43
N TYR A 248 6.06 -6.84 -14.35
CA TYR A 248 4.92 -6.03 -13.93
C TYR A 248 4.84 -4.75 -14.79
N THR A 249 4.68 -4.91 -16.10
CA THR A 249 4.69 -3.81 -17.07
C THR A 249 3.32 -3.14 -17.20
N PRO A 250 3.22 -1.96 -17.85
CA PRO A 250 1.93 -1.39 -18.23
C PRO A 250 1.03 -2.38 -18.99
N SER A 251 1.57 -3.18 -19.92
CA SER A 251 0.77 -4.17 -20.64
C SER A 251 0.21 -5.26 -19.72
N PHE A 252 0.98 -5.68 -18.72
CA PHE A 252 0.53 -6.61 -17.69
C PHE A 252 -0.62 -6.00 -16.85
N ILE A 253 -0.44 -4.76 -16.37
CA ILE A 253 -1.47 -4.03 -15.60
C ILE A 253 -2.76 -3.89 -16.41
N GLN A 254 -2.66 -3.54 -17.70
CA GLN A 254 -3.82 -3.44 -18.58
C GLN A 254 -4.56 -4.78 -18.70
N SER A 255 -3.82 -5.87 -18.88
CA SER A 255 -4.39 -7.20 -19.02
C SER A 255 -5.04 -7.68 -17.70
N LEU A 256 -4.45 -7.32 -16.56
CA LEU A 256 -5.03 -7.57 -15.23
C LEU A 256 -6.34 -6.81 -15.02
N ALA A 257 -6.40 -5.53 -15.41
CA ALA A 257 -7.62 -4.73 -15.34
C ALA A 257 -8.75 -5.32 -16.20
N GLN A 258 -8.44 -5.70 -17.45
CA GLN A 258 -9.39 -6.36 -18.34
C GLN A 258 -9.93 -7.67 -17.77
N LEU A 259 -9.06 -8.49 -17.18
CA LEU A 259 -9.48 -9.73 -16.54
C LEU A 259 -10.37 -9.47 -15.32
N SER A 260 -10.04 -8.46 -14.50
CA SER A 260 -10.87 -8.05 -13.37
C SER A 260 -12.28 -7.66 -13.80
N ASP A 261 -12.39 -6.88 -14.88
CA ASP A 261 -13.69 -6.43 -15.40
C ASP A 261 -14.51 -7.59 -16.00
N GLN A 262 -13.86 -8.53 -16.68
CA GLN A 262 -14.50 -9.76 -17.15
C GLN A 262 -15.06 -10.59 -15.98
N MET A 263 -14.27 -10.79 -14.91
CA MET A 263 -14.71 -11.56 -13.74
C MET A 263 -15.87 -10.90 -13.00
N LYS A 264 -15.89 -9.56 -12.91
CA LYS A 264 -17.01 -8.80 -12.33
C LYS A 264 -18.29 -9.00 -13.16
N ALA A 265 -18.17 -8.99 -14.49
CA ALA A 265 -19.30 -9.18 -15.38
C ALA A 265 -19.86 -10.62 -15.36
N SER A 266 -19.02 -11.62 -15.08
CA SER A 266 -19.41 -13.04 -15.11
C SER A 266 -19.88 -13.64 -13.78
N GLN A 267 -19.95 -12.88 -12.68
CA GLN A 267 -20.31 -13.36 -11.32
C GLN A 267 -19.52 -14.62 -10.86
N GLY A 268 -18.29 -14.82 -11.34
CA GLY A 268 -17.47 -15.96 -10.96
C GLY A 268 -16.49 -16.40 -12.04
N ALA A 269 -15.60 -17.31 -11.66
CA ALA A 269 -14.60 -17.91 -12.53
C ALA A 269 -15.25 -18.94 -13.46
N SER A 270 -15.26 -18.66 -14.76
CA SER A 270 -15.49 -19.66 -15.80
C SER A 270 -14.20 -20.45 -16.07
N ASP A 271 -14.29 -21.63 -16.71
CA ASP A 271 -13.11 -22.45 -17.05
C ASP A 271 -12.04 -21.68 -17.86
N GLY A 272 -12.46 -20.70 -18.68
CA GLY A 272 -11.55 -19.83 -19.43
C GLY A 272 -10.81 -18.79 -18.57
N THR A 273 -11.36 -18.45 -17.40
CA THR A 273 -10.74 -17.48 -16.46
C THR A 273 -9.46 -18.04 -15.87
N GLY A 274 -9.42 -19.35 -15.55
CA GLY A 274 -8.22 -20.01 -15.01
C GLY A 274 -7.04 -19.97 -15.99
N MET A 275 -7.29 -20.20 -17.28
CA MET A 275 -6.25 -20.12 -18.31
C MET A 275 -5.77 -18.68 -18.54
N ALA A 276 -6.66 -17.69 -18.48
CA ALA A 276 -6.28 -16.28 -18.57
C ALA A 276 -5.39 -15.85 -17.39
N VAL A 277 -5.71 -16.29 -16.16
CA VAL A 277 -4.88 -16.06 -14.97
C VAL A 277 -3.49 -16.68 -15.15
N ILE A 278 -3.39 -17.92 -15.62
CA ILE A 278 -2.10 -18.59 -15.87
C ILE A 278 -1.29 -17.82 -16.93
N GLY A 279 -1.94 -17.35 -18.00
CA GLY A 279 -1.29 -16.54 -19.04
C GLY A 279 -0.75 -15.20 -18.50
N LEU A 280 -1.45 -14.56 -17.56
CA LEU A 280 -0.95 -13.37 -16.87
C LEU A 280 0.25 -13.70 -15.98
N ILE A 281 0.13 -14.71 -15.12
CA ILE A 281 1.21 -15.13 -14.22
C ILE A 281 2.49 -15.47 -15.01
N SER A 282 2.34 -16.02 -16.22
CA SER A 282 3.47 -16.33 -17.13
C SER A 282 4.34 -15.13 -17.50
N GLN A 283 3.83 -13.89 -17.34
CA GLN A 283 4.58 -12.67 -17.62
C GLN A 283 5.47 -12.25 -16.45
N LEU A 284 5.28 -12.81 -15.26
CA LEU A 284 5.98 -12.42 -14.05
C LEU A 284 7.22 -13.28 -13.81
N TYR A 285 8.26 -12.65 -13.28
CA TYR A 285 9.49 -13.31 -12.88
C TYR A 285 9.85 -12.90 -11.46
N LEU A 286 10.25 -13.87 -10.64
CA LEU A 286 10.80 -13.63 -9.31
C LEU A 286 12.31 -13.41 -9.43
N ARG A 287 12.79 -12.27 -8.94
CA ARG A 287 14.22 -11.96 -8.89
C ARG A 287 14.80 -12.21 -7.50
N SER A 288 14.09 -11.76 -6.47
CA SER A 288 14.47 -11.99 -5.08
C SER A 288 13.28 -11.81 -4.14
N ALA A 289 13.35 -12.45 -2.98
CA ALA A 289 12.50 -12.18 -1.83
C ALA A 289 13.28 -12.48 -0.55
N GLU A 290 13.07 -11.69 0.50
CA GLU A 290 13.72 -11.86 1.78
C GLU A 290 12.75 -11.53 2.90
N LEU A 291 12.70 -12.39 3.90
CA LEU A 291 11.95 -12.21 5.13
C LEU A 291 12.91 -12.41 6.30
N SER A 292 13.00 -11.41 7.17
CA SER A 292 13.85 -11.42 8.36
C SER A 292 13.00 -11.09 9.58
N PHE A 293 13.15 -11.88 10.64
CA PHE A 293 12.63 -11.54 11.96
C PHE A 293 13.77 -11.48 12.96
N THR A 294 13.98 -10.31 13.57
CA THR A 294 14.91 -10.09 14.67
C THR A 294 14.14 -10.06 15.99
N ASP A 295 14.34 -11.09 16.82
CA ASP A 295 13.74 -11.18 18.14
C ASP A 295 14.40 -10.19 19.12
N ARG A 296 13.57 -9.53 19.93
CA ARG A 296 14.03 -8.72 21.08
C ARG A 296 13.57 -9.32 22.40
N SER A 297 12.35 -9.87 22.44
CA SER A 297 11.89 -10.72 23.55
C SER A 297 10.66 -11.59 23.22
N LEU A 298 10.07 -11.43 22.03
CA LEU A 298 8.80 -12.05 21.65
C LEU A 298 8.89 -13.57 21.63
N THR A 299 9.92 -14.14 21.01
CA THR A 299 10.08 -15.60 20.89
C THR A 299 10.16 -16.24 22.26
N GLY A 300 10.96 -15.70 23.17
CA GLY A 300 11.06 -16.21 24.54
C GLY A 300 9.72 -16.19 25.29
N LYS A 301 8.98 -15.07 25.19
CA LYS A 301 7.66 -14.91 25.83
C LYS A 301 6.61 -15.86 25.25
N LEU A 302 6.58 -16.05 23.94
CA LEU A 302 5.68 -17.01 23.29
C LEU A 302 5.97 -18.43 23.73
N LEU A 303 7.26 -18.82 23.76
CA LEU A 303 7.66 -20.14 24.22
C LEU A 303 7.23 -20.38 25.68
N ASP A 304 7.39 -19.39 26.57
CA ASP A 304 6.93 -19.49 27.96
C ASP A 304 5.41 -19.61 28.09
N TYR A 305 4.69 -18.79 27.35
CA TYR A 305 3.24 -18.79 27.35
C TYR A 305 2.67 -20.14 26.91
N TYR A 306 3.14 -20.67 25.78
CA TYR A 306 2.68 -21.95 25.26
C TYR A 306 3.21 -23.15 26.06
N SER A 307 4.40 -23.07 26.65
CA SER A 307 4.90 -24.16 27.50
C SER A 307 4.05 -24.26 28.77
N ALA A 308 3.72 -23.12 29.39
CA ALA A 308 2.81 -23.08 30.54
C ALA A 308 1.41 -23.59 30.21
N GLN A 309 0.84 -23.17 29.07
CA GLN A 309 -0.49 -23.62 28.62
C GLN A 309 -0.54 -25.13 28.38
N ASN A 310 0.52 -25.71 27.82
CA ASN A 310 0.63 -27.14 27.53
C ASN A 310 1.19 -27.97 28.70
N LYS A 311 1.44 -27.35 29.86
CA LYS A 311 2.01 -28.00 31.06
C LYS A 311 3.32 -28.73 30.78
N GLN A 312 4.16 -28.14 29.94
CA GLN A 312 5.49 -28.64 29.59
C GLN A 312 6.56 -27.56 29.82
N THR A 313 7.81 -27.98 29.85
CA THR A 313 8.96 -27.07 29.95
C THR A 313 9.27 -26.43 28.59
N ARG A 314 10.00 -25.32 28.61
CA ARG A 314 10.44 -24.64 27.39
C ARG A 314 11.27 -25.55 26.47
N PRO A 315 12.27 -26.32 26.98
CA PRO A 315 13.02 -27.25 26.15
C PRO A 315 12.14 -28.34 25.51
N GLU A 316 11.18 -28.89 26.25
CA GLU A 316 10.24 -29.90 25.71
C GLU A 316 9.39 -29.34 24.56
N LEU A 317 8.88 -28.11 24.71
CA LEU A 317 8.15 -27.43 23.63
C LEU A 317 9.04 -27.19 22.41
N VAL A 318 10.28 -26.72 22.62
CA VAL A 318 11.23 -26.49 21.51
C VAL A 318 11.55 -27.81 20.80
N ASP A 319 11.83 -28.88 21.54
CA ASP A 319 12.11 -30.19 20.96
C ASP A 319 10.90 -30.75 20.21
N GLN A 320 9.68 -30.55 20.72
CA GLN A 320 8.44 -30.91 20.03
C GLN A 320 8.31 -30.16 18.70
N LEU A 321 8.49 -28.85 18.70
CA LEU A 321 8.39 -28.01 17.49
C LEU A 321 9.43 -28.41 16.45
N VAL A 322 10.69 -28.53 16.87
CA VAL A 322 11.80 -28.89 15.98
C VAL A 322 11.64 -30.30 15.42
N SER A 323 11.17 -31.26 16.23
CA SER A 323 10.94 -32.64 15.79
C SER A 323 9.77 -32.79 14.83
N ALA A 324 8.82 -31.85 14.85
CA ALA A 324 7.69 -31.82 13.90
C ALA A 324 8.06 -31.25 12.53
N LEU A 325 9.15 -30.46 12.42
CA LEU A 325 9.54 -29.78 11.17
C LEU A 325 9.80 -30.73 9.99
N PRO A 326 10.55 -31.85 10.14
CA PRO A 326 10.78 -32.77 9.03
C PRO A 326 9.48 -33.32 8.44
N LEU A 327 8.48 -33.58 9.29
CA LEU A 327 7.16 -34.05 8.85
C LEU A 327 6.41 -32.95 8.09
N ALA A 328 6.43 -31.72 8.61
CA ALA A 328 5.80 -30.56 7.96
C ALA A 328 6.42 -30.27 6.58
N LEU A 329 7.70 -30.57 6.40
CA LEU A 329 8.45 -30.38 5.16
C LEU A 329 8.56 -31.66 4.32
N ALA A 330 7.92 -32.76 4.72
CA ALA A 330 8.03 -34.05 4.03
C ALA A 330 7.52 -33.98 2.59
N TYR A 331 6.51 -33.16 2.32
CA TYR A 331 5.95 -32.98 0.98
C TYR A 331 6.96 -32.41 -0.02
N LEU A 332 7.98 -31.68 0.45
CA LEU A 332 9.06 -31.18 -0.39
C LEU A 332 9.97 -32.31 -0.85
N GLN A 333 10.04 -33.46 -0.16
CA GLN A 333 10.93 -34.57 -0.53
C GLN A 333 12.40 -34.13 -0.71
N ASN A 334 12.86 -33.17 0.10
CA ASN A 334 14.20 -32.59 0.02
C ASN A 334 14.88 -32.67 1.40
N PRO A 335 15.60 -33.78 1.71
CA PRO A 335 16.21 -33.99 3.02
C PRO A 335 17.29 -32.97 3.39
N GLU A 336 18.02 -32.44 2.41
CA GLU A 336 19.06 -31.44 2.64
C GLU A 336 18.45 -30.12 3.12
N PHE A 337 17.42 -29.64 2.41
CA PHE A 337 16.70 -28.44 2.80
C PHE A 337 15.96 -28.63 4.14
N GLN A 338 15.37 -29.80 4.37
CA GLN A 338 14.78 -30.14 5.67
C GLN A 338 15.79 -30.02 6.81
N ALA A 339 17.01 -30.53 6.62
CA ALA A 339 18.07 -30.42 7.61
C ALA A 339 18.50 -28.95 7.83
N GLN A 340 18.61 -28.15 6.76
CA GLN A 340 18.92 -26.72 6.85
C GLN A 340 17.86 -25.97 7.69
N VAL A 341 16.57 -26.13 7.36
CA VAL A 341 15.48 -25.47 8.08
C VAL A 341 15.44 -25.93 9.54
N THR A 342 15.56 -27.24 9.78
CA THR A 342 15.54 -27.80 11.14
C THR A 342 16.70 -27.24 11.99
N ALA A 343 17.90 -27.13 11.41
CA ALA A 343 19.05 -26.55 12.10
C ALA A 343 18.86 -25.07 12.42
N ALA A 344 18.43 -24.27 11.43
CA ALA A 344 18.20 -22.84 11.61
C ALA A 344 17.09 -22.55 12.63
N VAL A 345 15.95 -23.24 12.55
CA VAL A 345 14.85 -23.05 13.51
C VAL A 345 15.24 -23.53 14.91
N ARG A 346 15.99 -24.64 15.04
CA ARG A 346 16.49 -25.08 16.34
C ARG A 346 17.41 -24.03 16.97
N ASP A 347 18.37 -23.52 16.21
CA ASP A 347 19.29 -22.49 16.69
C ASP A 347 18.53 -21.23 17.13
N PHE A 348 17.58 -20.77 16.30
CA PHE A 348 16.74 -19.61 16.60
C PHE A 348 15.89 -19.80 17.87
N LEU A 349 15.22 -20.95 18.03
CA LEU A 349 14.37 -21.19 19.20
C LEU A 349 15.18 -21.38 20.49
N GLN A 350 16.41 -21.87 20.40
CA GLN A 350 17.30 -22.02 21.55
C GLN A 350 17.99 -20.71 21.93
N ASN A 351 18.37 -19.90 20.95
CA ASN A 351 19.04 -18.62 21.13
C ASN A 351 18.43 -17.55 20.20
N PRO A 352 17.24 -17.01 20.53
CA PRO A 352 16.54 -16.07 19.67
C PRO A 352 17.40 -14.85 19.33
N ARG A 353 17.65 -14.67 18.03
CA ARG A 353 18.34 -13.52 17.44
C ARG A 353 17.62 -13.16 16.14
N THR A 354 18.24 -13.34 15.00
CA THR A 354 17.61 -13.13 13.69
C THR A 354 17.35 -14.47 13.02
N LEU A 355 16.14 -14.65 12.50
CA LEU A 355 15.78 -15.71 11.55
C LEU A 355 15.59 -15.08 10.18
N ASN A 356 16.38 -15.53 9.20
CA ASN A 356 16.35 -15.03 7.83
C ASN A 356 15.91 -16.14 6.87
N ILE A 357 14.97 -15.80 5.99
CA ILE A 357 14.51 -16.63 4.88
C ILE A 357 14.72 -15.83 3.60
N SER A 358 15.57 -16.31 2.70
CA SER A 358 15.90 -15.61 1.46
C SER A 358 15.73 -16.49 0.23
N ILE A 359 15.24 -15.88 -0.84
CA ILE A 359 15.13 -16.42 -2.19
C ILE A 359 15.97 -15.50 -3.08
N ALA A 360 17.04 -16.04 -3.64
CA ALA A 360 17.99 -15.27 -4.44
C ALA A 360 18.53 -16.11 -5.62
N PRO A 361 17.67 -16.49 -6.58
CA PRO A 361 18.10 -17.28 -7.72
C PRO A 361 19.14 -16.54 -8.56
N GLN A 362 20.04 -17.29 -9.22
CA GLN A 362 21.10 -16.69 -10.04
C GLN A 362 20.57 -15.86 -11.22
N ASN A 363 19.41 -16.25 -11.74
CA ASN A 363 18.70 -15.54 -12.80
C ASN A 363 17.22 -15.40 -12.40
N PRO A 364 16.51 -14.34 -12.86
CA PRO A 364 15.08 -14.21 -12.62
C PRO A 364 14.31 -15.45 -13.10
N ILE A 365 13.43 -15.99 -12.25
CA ILE A 365 12.72 -17.24 -12.51
C ILE A 365 11.28 -16.94 -12.91
N PRO A 366 10.79 -17.46 -14.04
CA PRO A 366 9.38 -17.34 -14.44
C PRO A 366 8.46 -17.88 -13.36
N ALA A 367 7.38 -17.16 -13.02
CA ALA A 367 6.42 -17.60 -12.03
C ALA A 367 5.75 -18.94 -12.41
N THR A 368 5.57 -19.22 -13.70
CA THR A 368 5.10 -20.53 -14.18
C THR A 368 6.05 -21.67 -13.91
N GLN A 369 7.36 -21.43 -13.94
CA GLN A 369 8.35 -22.45 -13.58
C GLN A 369 8.26 -22.77 -12.09
N ILE A 370 8.05 -21.76 -11.24
CA ILE A 370 7.83 -21.95 -9.79
C ILE A 370 6.56 -22.79 -9.56
N LEU A 371 5.44 -22.44 -10.21
CA LEU A 371 4.20 -23.20 -10.12
C LEU A 371 4.35 -24.64 -10.62
N GLY A 372 5.01 -24.82 -11.77
CA GLY A 372 5.28 -26.14 -12.34
C GLY A 372 6.15 -27.01 -11.45
N ALA A 373 7.20 -26.43 -10.85
CA ALA A 373 8.04 -27.12 -9.87
C ALA A 373 7.25 -27.48 -8.62
N ALA A 374 6.42 -26.58 -8.09
CA ALA A 374 5.59 -26.87 -6.91
C ALA A 374 4.61 -28.03 -7.11
N MET A 375 4.05 -28.17 -8.31
CA MET A 375 3.09 -29.23 -8.62
C MET A 375 3.74 -30.55 -9.04
N GLY A 376 4.81 -30.50 -9.83
CA GLY A 376 5.39 -31.68 -10.48
C GLY A 376 6.69 -32.19 -9.86
N ALA A 377 7.46 -31.32 -9.21
CA ALA A 377 8.77 -31.65 -8.65
C ALA A 377 9.15 -30.73 -7.46
N PRO A 378 8.35 -30.71 -6.37
CA PRO A 378 8.54 -29.78 -5.26
C PRO A 378 9.92 -29.91 -4.60
N GLN A 379 10.59 -31.05 -4.74
CA GLN A 379 11.96 -31.30 -4.27
C GLN A 379 13.02 -30.41 -4.91
N THR A 380 12.74 -29.86 -6.09
CA THR A 380 13.68 -28.99 -6.82
C THR A 380 13.55 -27.52 -6.41
N LEU A 381 12.45 -27.13 -5.75
CA LEU A 381 12.16 -25.73 -5.43
C LEU A 381 13.27 -25.07 -4.61
N PRO A 382 13.82 -25.69 -3.55
CA PRO A 382 14.86 -25.04 -2.76
C PRO A 382 16.11 -24.70 -3.59
N GLN A 383 16.53 -25.60 -4.49
CA GLN A 383 17.70 -25.35 -5.34
C GLN A 383 17.39 -24.34 -6.44
N VAL A 384 16.23 -24.46 -7.10
CA VAL A 384 15.80 -23.55 -8.17
C VAL A 384 15.70 -22.12 -7.65
N LEU A 385 15.04 -21.92 -6.51
CA LEU A 385 14.88 -20.61 -5.88
C LEU A 385 16.15 -20.10 -5.20
N ASN A 386 17.19 -20.94 -5.07
CA ASN A 386 18.33 -20.69 -4.18
C ASN A 386 17.84 -20.25 -2.79
N LEU A 387 16.88 -21.01 -2.25
CA LEU A 387 16.22 -20.75 -0.98
C LEU A 387 17.19 -21.03 0.17
N SER A 388 17.33 -20.09 1.08
CA SER A 388 18.16 -20.23 2.28
C SER A 388 17.39 -19.86 3.53
N VAL A 389 17.48 -20.71 4.55
CA VAL A 389 17.00 -20.40 5.90
C VAL A 389 18.18 -20.40 6.85
N ARG A 390 18.38 -19.29 7.57
CA ARG A 390 19.52 -19.06 8.47
C ARG A 390 19.07 -18.45 9.78
N SER A 391 19.73 -18.83 10.86
CA SER A 391 19.62 -18.19 12.16
C SER A 391 21.00 -17.66 12.57
N GLY A 392 21.02 -16.55 13.30
CA GLY A 392 22.25 -15.96 13.85
C GLY A 392 22.43 -14.49 13.53
N ASN A 393 23.69 -14.05 13.49
CA ASN A 393 24.08 -12.69 13.10
C ASN A 393 24.27 -12.57 11.59
#